data_AF-A0A7V5S6D3-F1
#
_entry.id   AF-A0A7V5S6D3-F1
#
_cell.length_a   1.000
_cell.length_b   1.000
_cell.length_c   1.000
_cell.angle_alpha   90.00
_cell.angle_beta   90.00
_cell.angle_gamma   90.00
#
_symmetry.space_group_name_H-M   'P 1'
#
loop_
_entity.id
_entity.type
_entity.pdbx_description
1 polymer ?
#
loop_
_entity_poly.entity_id
_entity_poly.type
_entity_poly.pdbx_seq_one_letter_code
_entity_poly.pdbx_strand_id
1 'polypeptide(L)' 'MATKAAYQKTSKSFKERYVIDKQGNPVSVLLSIKDYRRLLEELEELESIRAYDAAKASADEIIPFEQAVAEIEKK' A
#
# COMPACT_ATOMS: atom_id res chain seq x y z
N MET A 1 17.71 -8.47 4.53
CA MET A 1 17.14 -9.08 3.31
C MET A 1 16.07 -10.08 3.72
N ALA A 2 14.86 -9.61 4.01
CA ALA A 2 13.73 -10.49 4.28
C ALA A 2 13.30 -11.13 2.96
N THR A 3 13.25 -12.45 2.97
CA THR A 3 13.10 -13.31 1.81
C THR A 3 11.75 -13.09 1.11
N LYS A 4 11.82 -12.94 -0.22
CA LYS A 4 10.73 -12.84 -1.21
C LYS A 4 9.67 -13.97 -1.15
N ALA A 5 9.85 -14.94 -0.24
CA ALA A 5 9.04 -16.15 -0.10
C ALA A 5 7.83 -15.99 0.83
N ALA A 6 7.76 -14.93 1.66
CA ALA A 6 6.66 -14.78 2.63
C ALA A 6 5.44 -14.00 2.10
N TYR A 7 5.58 -13.21 1.02
CA TYR A 7 4.48 -12.42 0.47
C TYR A 7 3.78 -13.12 -0.70
N GLN A 8 3.30 -14.33 -0.47
CA GLN A 8 2.26 -14.95 -1.30
C GLN A 8 0.91 -14.74 -0.63
N LYS A 9 0.48 -13.47 -0.56
CA LYS A 9 -0.92 -13.17 -0.28
C LYS A 9 -1.70 -13.64 -1.49
N THR A 10 -2.39 -14.76 -1.33
CA THR A 10 -3.16 -15.48 -2.34
C THR A 10 -3.97 -14.46 -3.14
N SER A 11 -3.88 -14.49 -4.48
CA SER A 11 -4.68 -13.63 -5.36
C SER A 11 -6.16 -13.92 -5.12
N LYS A 12 -6.74 -13.24 -4.13
CA LYS A 12 -8.13 -13.44 -3.72
C LYS A 12 -8.96 -12.53 -4.60
N SER A 13 -9.65 -13.14 -5.55
CA SER A 13 -10.54 -12.46 -6.49
C SER A 13 -11.57 -11.60 -5.78
N PHE A 14 -11.71 -10.35 -6.23
CA PHE A 14 -12.91 -9.57 -5.95
C PHE A 14 -14.09 -10.15 -6.73
N LYS A 15 -15.32 -9.87 -6.27
CA LYS A 15 -16.54 -10.16 -7.01
C LYS A 15 -17.17 -8.84 -7.44
N GLU A 16 -16.57 -8.24 -8.45
CA GLU A 16 -17.00 -6.97 -9.02
C GLU A 16 -18.20 -7.11 -9.96
N ARG A 17 -19.00 -6.05 -9.99
CA ARG A 17 -20.01 -5.82 -11.04
C ARG A 17 -19.71 -4.48 -11.69
N TYR A 18 -20.00 -4.34 -12.97
CA TYR A 18 -19.73 -3.11 -13.71
C TYR A 18 -21.02 -2.38 -14.08
N VAL A 19 -20.98 -1.06 -14.03
CA VAL A 19 -21.95 -0.17 -14.69
C VAL A 19 -21.38 0.17 -16.07
N ILE A 20 -22.17 -0.06 -17.10
CA ILE A 20 -21.81 0.10 -18.51
C ILE A 20 -22.59 1.27 -19.12
N ASP A 21 -21.90 2.08 -19.92
CA ASP A 21 -22.51 3.19 -20.65
C ASP A 21 -23.34 2.71 -21.86
N LYS A 22 -23.89 3.65 -22.63
CA LYS A 22 -24.71 3.34 -23.82
C LYS A 22 -23.90 2.72 -24.97
N GLN A 23 -22.59 2.92 -24.98
CA GLN A 23 -21.65 2.37 -25.96
C GLN A 23 -21.11 0.99 -25.53
N GLY A 24 -21.45 0.53 -24.32
CA GLY A 24 -21.00 -0.74 -23.76
C GLY A 24 -19.68 -0.65 -22.99
N ASN A 25 -19.15 0.55 -22.73
CA ASN A 25 -17.91 0.71 -21.98
C ASN A 25 -18.18 0.70 -20.46
N PRO A 26 -17.37 -0.01 -19.64
CA PRO A 26 -17.49 0.04 -18.20
C PRO A 26 -17.04 1.41 -17.68
N VAL A 27 -17.93 2.10 -16.97
CA VAL A 27 -17.69 3.45 -16.43
C VAL A 27 -17.64 3.48 -14.90
N SER A 28 -18.13 2.45 -14.24
CA SER A 28 -18.02 2.31 -12.78
C SER A 28 -17.98 0.84 -12.36
N VAL A 29 -17.40 0.59 -11.19
CA VAL A 29 -17.38 -0.73 -10.54
C VAL A 29 -18.17 -0.67 -9.25
N LEU A 30 -18.98 -1.70 -9.00
CA LEU A 30 -19.75 -1.87 -7.79
C LEU A 30 -19.14 -3.02 -6.99
N LEU A 31 -18.63 -2.70 -5.82
CA LEU A 31 -18.03 -3.64 -4.88
C LEU A 31 -18.91 -3.75 -3.63
N SER A 32 -18.84 -4.91 -2.96
CA SER A 32 -19.35 -4.99 -1.60
C SER A 32 -18.52 -4.08 -0.68
N ILE A 33 -19.11 -3.55 0.38
CA ILE A 33 -18.36 -2.72 1.34
C ILE A 33 -17.19 -3.49 1.95
N LYS A 34 -17.35 -4.81 2.15
CA LYS A 34 -16.28 -5.70 2.62
C LYS A 34 -15.09 -5.70 1.66
N ASP A 35 -15.37 -5.85 0.37
CA ASP A 35 -14.35 -5.89 -0.67
C ASP A 35 -13.69 -4.52 -0.86
N TYR A 36 -14.46 -3.44 -0.82
CA TYR A 36 -13.93 -2.07 -0.87
C TYR A 36 -12.97 -1.78 0.29
N ARG A 37 -13.37 -2.10 1.54
CA ARG A 37 -12.49 -1.89 2.71
C ARG A 37 -11.21 -2.69 2.60
N ARG A 38 -11.33 -3.93 2.15
CA ARG A 38 -10.16 -4.78 1.94
C ARG A 38 -9.23 -4.25 0.85
N LEU A 39 -9.77 -3.69 -0.23
CA LEU A 39 -8.96 -3.02 -1.26
C LEU A 39 -8.15 -1.87 -0.66
N LEU A 40 -8.75 -1.07 0.23
CA LEU A 40 -8.05 0.01 0.92
C LEU A 40 -6.93 -0.53 1.82
N GLU A 41 -7.17 -1.58 2.60
CA GLU A 41 -6.16 -2.21 3.46
C GLU A 41 -4.97 -2.74 2.63
N GLU A 42 -5.22 -3.37 1.48
CA GLU A 42 -4.17 -3.86 0.60
C GLU A 42 -3.38 -2.72 -0.07
N LEU A 43 -4.01 -1.57 -0.33
CA LEU A 43 -3.33 -0.37 -0.85
C LEU A 43 -2.42 0.28 0.20
N GLU A 44 -2.86 0.38 1.46
CA GLU A 44 -2.05 0.93 2.57
C GLU A 44 -0.79 0.09 2.81
N GLU A 45 -0.93 -1.25 2.77
CA GLU A 45 0.19 -2.17 2.87
C GLU A 45 1.21 -1.95 1.72
N LEU A 46 0.71 -1.77 0.50
CA LEU A 46 1.55 -1.50 -0.67
C LEU A 46 2.26 -0.14 -0.59
N GLU A 47 1.57 0.90 -0.10
CA GLU A 47 2.17 2.22 0.14
C GLU A 47 3.28 2.15 1.18
N SER A 48 3.09 1.40 2.25
CA SER A 48 4.11 1.17 3.29
C SER A 48 5.36 0.50 2.72
N ILE A 49 5.20 -0.49 1.84
CA ILE A 49 6.32 -1.15 1.14
C ILE A 49 7.07 -0.15 0.25
N ARG A 50 6.34 0.66 -0.53
CA ARG A 50 6.96 1.67 -1.40
C ARG A 50 7.69 2.74 -0.60
N ALA A 51 7.14 3.17 0.52
CA ALA A 51 7.79 4.13 1.42
C ALA A 51 9.09 3.55 2.00
N TYR A 52 9.07 2.28 2.40
CA TYR A 52 10.28 1.58 2.85
C TYR A 52 11.35 1.51 1.76
N ASP A 53 10.97 1.11 0.54
CA ASP A 53 11.91 1.03 -0.58
C ASP A 53 12.50 2.40 -0.93
N ALA A 54 11.68 3.44 -0.93
CA ALA A 54 12.13 4.83 -1.14
C ALA A 54 13.11 5.28 -0.05
N ALA A 55 12.77 5.04 1.22
CA ALA A 55 13.66 5.35 2.35
C ALA A 55 14.98 4.56 2.27
N LYS A 56 14.95 3.30 1.84
CA LYS A 56 16.16 2.48 1.65
C LYS A 56 17.02 2.89 0.46
N ALA A 57 16.40 3.41 -0.59
CA ALA A 57 17.11 3.94 -1.75
C ALA A 57 17.64 5.36 -1.53
N SER A 58 17.12 6.07 -0.53
CA SER A 58 17.62 7.39 -0.15
C SER A 58 19.08 7.29 0.33
N ALA A 59 19.85 8.35 0.08
CA ALA A 59 21.18 8.54 0.66
C ALA A 59 21.11 9.31 1.98
N ASP A 60 19.97 9.22 2.68
CA ASP A 60 19.74 9.94 3.93
C ASP A 60 20.73 9.50 5.00
N GLU A 61 21.05 10.43 5.89
CA GLU A 61 21.97 10.18 6.99
C GLU A 61 21.40 9.11 7.93
N ILE A 62 22.16 8.04 8.15
CA ILE A 62 21.80 6.97 9.08
C ILE A 62 22.38 7.32 10.45
N ILE A 63 21.55 7.90 11.32
CA ILE A 63 21.90 8.21 12.70
C ILE A 63 21.25 7.20 13.68
N PRO A 64 21.84 6.99 14.88
CA PRO A 64 21.19 6.22 15.94
C PRO A 64 19.83 6.81 16.36
N PHE A 65 18.92 5.94 16.82
CA PHE A 65 17.56 6.34 17.19
C PHE A 65 17.55 7.39 18.31
N GLU A 66 18.40 7.22 19.31
CA GLU A 66 18.54 8.14 20.45
C GLU A 66 18.99 9.53 20.00
N GLN A 67 19.89 9.60 19.00
CA GLN A 67 20.32 10.85 18.42
C GLN A 67 19.18 11.53 17.65
N ALA A 68 18.44 10.78 16.83
CA ALA A 68 17.30 11.30 16.07
C ALA A 68 16.23 11.92 16.98
N VAL A 69 15.86 11.24 18.07
CA VAL A 69 14.89 11.76 19.05
C VAL A 69 15.40 13.05 19.69
N ALA A 70 16.66 13.06 20.13
CA ALA A 70 17.26 14.24 20.75
C ALA A 70 17.35 15.45 19.81
N GLU A 71 17.49 15.24 18.49
CA GLU A 71 17.47 16.32 17.50
C GLU A 71 16.06 16.85 17.22
N ILE A 72 15.04 15.97 17.21
CA ILE A 72 13.63 16.35 16.98
C ILE A 72 13.09 17.16 18.16
N GLU A 73 13.34 16.73 19.39
CA GLU A 73 12.84 17.41 20.61
C GLU A 73 13.49 18.78 20.86
N LYS A 74 14.63 19.07 20.20
CA LYS A 74 15.32 20.37 20.28
C LYS A 74 14.75 21.42 19.31
N LYS A 75 13.86 21.03 18.39
CA LYS A 75 13.15 21.94 17.49
C LYS A 75 11.82 22.39 18.11
#